data_AF-A0A9W8L367-F1
#
_entry.id   AF-A0A9W8L367-F1
#
_cell.length_a   1.000
_cell.length_b   1.000
_cell.length_c   1.000
_cell.angle_alpha   90.00
_cell.angle_beta   90.00
_cell.angle_gamma   90.00
#
_symmetry.space_group_name_H-M   'P 1'
#
loop_
_entity.id
_entity.type
_entity.pdbx_description
1 polymer ?
#
loop_
_entity_poly.entity_id
_entity_poly.type
_entity_poly.pdbx_seq_one_letter_code
_entity_poly.pdbx_strand_id
1 'polypeptide(L)'
;MSKSSLGSLPDDVLFGIFSYCNGDDLRELSGVCQSFRAVSQDDYLWKTIYQKRFDRDPPLLGVPYRDQYDREDQLIMSVAEECAIVHDRLPYWRRAEDPRSAFGTVALLHAVSWLHVFGTLRGVHTGKYNIVWRMSVMPRAQNIFDINFSAETRRRGRISESQLPRNASLLEFGSDYFDFVLPQPIEITDPFEDVIVQCKCESHEWKTNITLCSVRLVLIEPTTEARARALGKISGPGSERLTEKYGRSVHARRLKNLRSVPGASYRPWRPWSTFAWYEAALIGAFGISIAAVLVQLFLDKTRY
;
A
#
# COMPACT_ATOMS: atom_id res chain seq x y z
N MET A 1 -32.63 34.36 -22.83
CA MET A 1 -31.20 34.05 -22.62
C MET A 1 -31.08 32.54 -22.39
N SER A 2 -30.61 31.78 -23.39
CA SER A 2 -30.34 30.35 -23.17
C SER A 2 -29.18 30.22 -22.19
N LYS A 3 -29.39 29.49 -21.09
CA LYS A 3 -28.29 29.16 -20.18
C LYS A 3 -27.36 28.19 -20.90
N SER A 4 -26.19 28.66 -21.31
CA SER A 4 -25.12 27.78 -21.81
C SER A 4 -24.77 26.78 -20.71
N SER A 5 -24.86 25.49 -21.02
CA SER A 5 -24.54 24.41 -20.09
C SER A 5 -23.14 23.88 -20.39
N LEU A 6 -22.47 23.28 -19.40
CA LEU A 6 -21.14 22.68 -19.64
C LEU A 6 -21.19 21.59 -20.72
N GLY A 7 -22.29 20.82 -20.77
CA GLY A 7 -22.50 19.78 -21.78
C GLY A 7 -22.79 20.27 -23.19
N SER A 8 -22.95 21.58 -23.40
CA SER A 8 -23.11 22.18 -24.74
C SER A 8 -21.81 22.81 -25.26
N LEU A 9 -20.70 22.67 -24.53
CA LEU A 9 -19.40 23.12 -25.02
C LEU A 9 -18.88 22.20 -26.14
N PRO A 10 -18.13 22.73 -27.11
CA PRO A 10 -17.38 21.92 -28.08
C PRO A 10 -16.44 20.90 -27.42
N ASP A 11 -16.25 19.75 -28.06
CA ASP A 11 -15.46 18.63 -27.52
C ASP A 11 -13.98 19.01 -27.29
N ASP A 12 -13.40 19.90 -28.10
CA ASP A 12 -12.04 20.44 -27.92
C ASP A 12 -11.90 21.27 -26.65
N VAL A 13 -12.94 22.05 -26.31
CA VAL A 13 -12.98 22.80 -25.04
C VAL A 13 -13.14 21.84 -23.85
N LEU A 14 -14.01 20.83 -23.98
CA LEU A 14 -14.16 19.79 -22.96
C LEU A 14 -12.87 19.00 -22.76
N PHE A 15 -12.18 18.64 -23.85
CA PHE A 15 -10.88 17.99 -23.81
C PHE A 15 -9.86 18.84 -23.02
N GLY A 16 -9.80 20.14 -23.32
CA GLY A 16 -8.94 21.09 -22.60
C GLY A 16 -9.23 21.10 -21.10
N ILE A 17 -10.49 21.14 -20.70
CA ILE A 17 -10.92 21.10 -19.29
C ILE A 17 -10.57 19.75 -18.65
N PHE A 18 -10.95 18.65 -19.30
CA PHE A 18 -10.77 17.28 -18.81
C PHE A 18 -9.30 16.90 -18.69
N SER A 19 -8.41 17.56 -19.45
CA SER A 19 -6.97 17.37 -19.32
C SER A 19 -6.37 17.83 -17.98
N TYR A 20 -7.17 18.46 -17.11
CA TYR A 20 -6.81 18.82 -15.73
C TYR A 20 -7.47 17.93 -14.68
N CYS A 21 -8.35 17.02 -15.09
CA CYS A 21 -8.98 16.04 -14.22
C CYS A 21 -8.05 14.86 -13.94
N ASN A 22 -8.25 14.17 -12.82
CA ASN A 22 -7.61 12.88 -12.59
C ASN A 22 -8.41 11.73 -13.22
N GLY A 23 -7.83 10.53 -13.25
CA GLY A 23 -8.48 9.35 -13.81
C GLY A 23 -9.82 8.98 -13.13
N ASP A 24 -9.98 9.22 -11.84
CA ASP A 24 -11.25 8.98 -11.14
C ASP A 24 -12.33 9.99 -11.56
N ASP A 25 -11.97 11.28 -11.64
CA ASP A 25 -12.85 12.34 -12.11
C ASP A 25 -13.34 12.03 -13.54
N LEU A 26 -12.46 11.59 -14.43
CA LEU A 26 -12.83 11.22 -15.80
C LEU A 26 -13.79 10.02 -15.84
N ARG A 27 -13.60 9.03 -14.97
CA ARG A 27 -14.52 7.89 -14.85
C ARG A 27 -15.91 8.36 -14.42
N GLU A 28 -16.00 9.27 -13.47
CA GLU A 28 -17.28 9.84 -13.02
C GLU A 28 -17.92 10.74 -14.11
N LEU A 29 -17.12 11.59 -14.77
CA LEU A 29 -17.58 12.46 -15.87
C LEU A 29 -18.13 11.64 -17.04
N SER A 30 -17.57 10.46 -17.32
CA SER A 30 -18.07 9.53 -18.35
C SER A 30 -19.51 9.04 -18.11
N GLY A 31 -20.00 9.16 -16.88
CA GLY A 31 -21.36 8.83 -16.46
C GLY A 31 -22.38 9.95 -16.65
N VAL A 32 -21.95 11.19 -16.94
CA VAL A 32 -22.82 12.38 -16.93
C VAL A 32 -23.64 12.50 -18.21
N CYS A 33 -23.01 12.49 -19.39
CA CYS A 33 -23.69 12.59 -20.69
C CYS A 33 -22.87 11.94 -21.82
N GLN A 34 -23.43 11.84 -23.02
CA GLN A 34 -22.78 11.21 -24.17
C GLN A 34 -21.50 11.94 -24.61
N SER A 35 -21.51 13.28 -24.68
CA SER A 35 -20.31 14.05 -25.05
C SER A 35 -19.20 13.87 -24.00
N PHE A 36 -19.52 13.94 -22.70
CA PHE A 36 -18.52 13.72 -21.66
C PHE A 36 -17.95 12.30 -21.71
N ARG A 37 -18.79 11.30 -22.01
CA ARG A 37 -18.34 9.94 -22.23
C ARG A 37 -17.39 9.83 -23.42
N ALA A 38 -17.72 10.45 -24.55
CA ALA A 38 -16.88 10.43 -25.74
C ALA A 38 -15.50 11.05 -25.44
N VAL A 39 -15.46 12.24 -24.85
CA VAL A 39 -14.21 12.94 -24.51
C VAL A 39 -13.41 12.20 -23.44
N SER A 40 -14.05 11.70 -22.37
CA SER A 40 -13.35 10.95 -21.30
C SER A 40 -12.84 9.57 -21.73
N GLN A 41 -13.31 9.04 -22.86
CA GLN A 41 -12.83 7.79 -23.44
C GLN A 41 -11.79 8.02 -24.55
N ASP A 42 -11.51 9.26 -24.91
CA ASP A 42 -10.50 9.60 -25.92
C ASP A 42 -9.10 9.20 -25.44
N ASP A 43 -8.41 8.37 -26.21
CA ASP A 43 -7.10 7.82 -25.83
C ASP A 43 -6.02 8.91 -25.76
N TYR A 44 -6.11 9.95 -26.60
CA TYR A 44 -5.18 11.07 -26.59
C TYR A 44 -5.35 11.97 -25.35
N LEU A 45 -6.56 12.05 -24.80
CA LEU A 45 -6.79 12.65 -23.48
C LEU A 45 -6.02 11.87 -22.40
N TRP A 46 -6.14 10.53 -22.40
CA TRP A 46 -5.41 9.68 -21.47
C TRP A 46 -3.88 9.82 -21.60
N LYS A 47 -3.38 9.96 -22.83
CA LYS A 47 -1.96 10.31 -23.07
C LYS A 47 -1.58 11.65 -22.43
N THR A 48 -2.42 12.66 -22.64
CA THR A 48 -2.17 14.02 -22.16
C THR A 48 -2.14 14.07 -20.63
N ILE A 49 -3.11 13.45 -19.96
CA ILE A 49 -3.12 13.41 -18.49
C ILE A 49 -1.99 12.54 -17.93
N TYR A 50 -1.60 11.48 -18.63
CA TYR A 50 -0.46 10.65 -18.25
C TYR A 50 0.82 11.48 -18.25
N GLN A 51 1.10 12.19 -19.34
CA GLN A 51 2.29 13.04 -19.48
C GLN A 51 2.32 14.14 -18.42
N LYS A 52 1.19 14.82 -18.19
CA LYS A 52 1.08 15.84 -17.15
C LYS A 52 1.32 15.29 -15.75
N ARG A 53 0.85 14.08 -15.47
CA ARG A 53 0.93 13.48 -14.14
C ARG A 53 2.29 12.87 -13.83
N PHE A 54 2.88 12.16 -14.79
CA PHE A 54 4.11 11.39 -14.56
C PHE A 54 5.36 12.05 -15.14
N ASP A 55 5.20 13.22 -15.78
CA ASP A 55 6.28 14.01 -16.40
C ASP A 55 7.11 13.19 -17.40
N ARG A 56 6.44 12.29 -18.14
CA ARG A 56 7.05 11.41 -19.13
C ARG A 56 6.04 10.85 -20.13
N ASP A 57 6.53 10.36 -21.24
CA ASP A 57 5.72 9.61 -22.20
C ASP A 57 5.30 8.23 -21.67
N PRO A 58 4.12 7.73 -22.05
CA PRO A 58 3.70 6.35 -21.78
C PRO A 58 4.69 5.36 -22.43
N PRO A 59 5.21 4.37 -21.69
CA PRO A 59 6.31 3.54 -22.15
C PRO A 59 5.91 2.46 -23.15
N LEU A 60 4.66 2.02 -23.16
CA LEU A 60 4.23 0.87 -23.97
C LEU A 60 3.56 1.32 -25.27
N LEU A 61 4.12 0.87 -26.40
CA LEU A 61 3.50 1.04 -27.71
C LEU A 61 2.38 0.01 -27.92
N GLY A 62 1.29 0.43 -28.56
CA GLY A 62 0.16 -0.45 -28.90
C GLY A 62 -0.75 -0.84 -27.73
N VAL A 63 -0.50 -0.31 -26.53
CA VAL A 63 -1.38 -0.47 -25.35
C VAL A 63 -2.17 0.83 -25.16
N PRO A 64 -3.50 0.77 -24.94
CA PRO A 64 -4.30 1.96 -24.65
C PRO A 64 -3.71 2.79 -23.51
N TYR A 65 -3.66 4.11 -23.65
CA TYR A 65 -3.02 4.99 -22.66
C TYR A 65 -3.76 4.98 -21.32
N ARG A 66 -5.07 4.75 -21.34
CA ARG A 66 -5.86 4.53 -20.13
C ARG A 66 -5.36 3.35 -19.31
N ASP A 67 -5.06 2.22 -19.95
CA ASP A 67 -4.61 1.01 -19.25
C ASP A 67 -3.20 1.19 -18.66
N GLN A 68 -2.36 1.98 -19.34
CA GLN A 68 -1.04 2.37 -18.82
C GLN A 68 -1.17 3.31 -17.63
N TYR A 69 -2.06 4.31 -17.73
CA TYR A 69 -2.39 5.21 -16.63
C TYR A 69 -2.90 4.44 -15.42
N ASP A 70 -3.84 3.53 -15.59
CA ASP A 70 -4.44 2.74 -14.50
C ASP A 70 -3.41 1.85 -13.78
N ARG A 71 -2.36 1.40 -14.48
CA ARG A 71 -1.26 0.64 -13.88
C ARG A 71 -0.34 1.52 -13.04
N GLU A 72 -0.05 2.74 -13.48
CA GLU A 72 0.83 3.66 -12.76
C GLU A 72 0.11 4.52 -11.71
N ASP A 73 -1.22 4.62 -11.77
CA ASP A 73 -2.09 5.30 -10.79
C ASP A 73 -2.18 4.57 -9.43
N GLN A 74 -1.22 3.71 -9.14
CA GLN A 74 -1.18 2.95 -7.89
C GLN A 74 -0.44 3.74 -6.82
N LEU A 75 -1.11 3.98 -5.70
CA LEU A 75 -0.50 4.54 -4.49
C LEU A 75 0.14 3.45 -3.62
N ILE A 76 0.55 2.34 -4.22
CA ILE A 76 1.19 1.20 -3.59
C ILE A 76 2.28 0.70 -4.53
N MET A 77 3.42 0.31 -3.97
CA MET A 77 4.51 -0.30 -4.73
C MET A 77 5.04 -1.56 -4.04
N SER A 78 5.47 -2.51 -4.86
CA SER A 78 6.18 -3.71 -4.40
C SER A 78 7.61 -3.37 -4.01
N VAL A 79 8.02 -3.71 -2.79
CA VAL A 79 9.41 -3.51 -2.38
C VAL A 79 10.36 -4.41 -3.17
N ALA A 80 9.92 -5.60 -3.57
CA ALA A 80 10.76 -6.57 -4.27
C ALA A 80 11.02 -6.21 -5.74
N GLU A 81 10.01 -5.64 -6.41
CA GLU A 81 10.03 -5.42 -7.86
C GLU A 81 10.29 -3.95 -8.24
N GLU A 82 9.83 -3.00 -7.42
CA GLU A 82 9.80 -1.58 -7.80
C GLU A 82 10.73 -0.70 -6.96
N CYS A 83 11.20 -1.17 -5.81
CA CYS A 83 12.21 -0.47 -5.02
C CYS A 83 13.62 -0.91 -5.41
N ALA A 84 14.56 0.03 -5.36
CA ALA A 84 15.98 -0.28 -5.39
C ALA A 84 16.43 -0.71 -3.98
N ILE A 85 17.07 -1.87 -3.90
CA ILE A 85 17.66 -2.41 -2.68
C ILE A 85 19.19 -2.40 -2.87
N VAL A 86 19.89 -1.53 -2.15
CA VAL A 86 21.34 -1.43 -2.26
C VAL A 86 21.99 -2.69 -1.68
N HIS A 87 23.09 -3.13 -2.32
CA HIS A 87 23.69 -4.47 -2.17
C HIS A 87 22.82 -5.59 -2.72
N ASP A 88 22.43 -5.48 -3.99
CA ASP A 88 21.83 -6.54 -4.81
C ASP A 88 22.78 -7.73 -5.09
N ARG A 89 23.68 -8.05 -4.16
CA ARG A 89 24.52 -9.23 -4.21
C ARG A 89 24.04 -10.22 -3.17
N LEU A 90 23.71 -11.42 -3.63
CA LEU A 90 23.56 -12.59 -2.77
C LEU A 90 24.80 -12.71 -1.86
N PRO A 91 24.64 -13.16 -0.59
CA PRO A 91 23.48 -13.88 -0.05
C PRO A 91 22.55 -13.07 0.87
N TYR A 92 22.73 -11.75 0.97
CA TYR A 92 22.16 -10.96 2.07
C TYR A 92 20.64 -10.77 2.01
N TRP A 93 20.10 -10.69 0.79
CA TRP A 93 18.66 -10.70 0.55
C TRP A 93 18.35 -11.44 -0.75
N ARG A 94 17.07 -11.81 -0.93
CA ARG A 94 16.56 -12.36 -2.18
C ARG A 94 15.11 -11.97 -2.39
N ARG A 95 14.65 -12.03 -3.64
CA ARG A 95 13.23 -12.14 -3.94
C ARG A 95 12.73 -13.52 -3.53
N ALA A 96 11.60 -13.56 -2.84
CA ALA A 96 10.92 -14.80 -2.47
C ALA A 96 9.45 -14.67 -2.84
N GLU A 97 8.86 -15.77 -3.30
CA GLU A 97 7.42 -15.86 -3.49
C GLU A 97 6.74 -15.95 -2.12
N ASP A 98 5.70 -15.16 -1.90
CA ASP A 98 4.84 -15.26 -0.73
C ASP A 98 3.38 -15.02 -1.17
N PRO A 99 2.50 -16.04 -1.11
CA PRO A 99 1.10 -15.91 -1.55
C PRO A 99 0.29 -14.95 -0.68
N ARG A 100 0.81 -14.55 0.49
CA ARG A 100 0.17 -13.55 1.37
C ARG A 100 0.53 -12.11 0.94
N SER A 101 1.51 -11.94 0.06
CA SER A 101 1.84 -10.66 -0.57
C SER A 101 0.77 -10.28 -1.60
N ALA A 102 0.38 -9.01 -1.64
CA ALA A 102 -0.50 -8.50 -2.68
C ALA A 102 0.13 -8.58 -4.09
N PHE A 103 1.45 -8.68 -4.15
CA PHE A 103 2.24 -8.77 -5.39
C PHE A 103 2.74 -10.19 -5.68
N GLY A 104 2.46 -11.17 -4.81
CA GLY A 104 2.97 -12.53 -4.91
C GLY A 104 4.47 -12.69 -4.62
N THR A 105 5.25 -11.61 -4.65
CA THR A 105 6.67 -11.57 -4.31
C THR A 105 6.97 -10.62 -3.16
N VAL A 106 8.08 -10.88 -2.45
CA VAL A 106 8.60 -10.07 -1.34
C VAL A 106 10.13 -10.04 -1.33
N ALA A 107 10.70 -9.01 -0.72
CA ALA A 107 12.12 -8.93 -0.45
C ALA A 107 12.42 -9.57 0.90
N LEU A 108 13.03 -10.76 0.88
CA LEU A 108 13.46 -11.47 2.08
C LEU A 108 14.90 -11.10 2.41
N LEU A 109 15.09 -10.43 3.55
CA LEU A 109 16.40 -10.06 4.10
C LEU A 109 16.86 -11.17 5.04
N HIS A 110 17.87 -11.96 4.62
CA HIS A 110 18.43 -13.06 5.41
C HIS A 110 19.35 -12.56 6.51
N ALA A 111 20.32 -11.74 6.12
CA ALA A 111 21.33 -11.16 7.00
C ALA A 111 21.88 -9.88 6.35
N VAL A 112 21.61 -8.70 6.90
CA VAL A 112 22.09 -7.41 6.39
C VAL A 112 22.67 -6.56 7.52
N SER A 113 23.93 -6.14 7.40
CA SER A 113 24.54 -5.15 8.32
C SER A 113 24.44 -3.72 7.79
N TRP A 114 24.00 -3.54 6.55
CA TRP A 114 23.65 -2.24 5.97
C TRP A 114 22.49 -2.47 5.02
N LEU A 115 21.44 -1.66 5.17
CA LEU A 115 20.22 -1.78 4.38
C LEU A 115 19.88 -0.40 3.84
N HIS A 116 19.65 -0.30 2.54
CA HIS A 116 19.07 0.90 1.96
C HIS A 116 18.10 0.45 0.87
N VAL A 117 16.82 0.57 1.19
CA VAL A 117 15.71 0.36 0.25
C VAL A 117 15.14 1.72 -0.06
N PHE A 118 14.97 2.06 -1.33
CA PHE A 118 14.30 3.29 -1.72
C PHE A 118 13.43 3.09 -2.95
N GLY A 119 12.33 3.83 -3.00
CA GLY A 119 11.36 3.81 -4.09
C GLY A 119 10.75 5.18 -4.30
N THR A 120 10.06 5.37 -5.41
CA THR A 120 9.38 6.63 -5.72
C THR A 120 7.97 6.36 -6.23
N LEU A 121 6.98 6.81 -5.45
CA LEU A 121 5.58 6.85 -5.87
C LEU A 121 5.38 8.15 -6.65
N ARG A 122 5.10 8.03 -7.94
CA ARG A 122 5.07 9.18 -8.86
C ARG A 122 3.69 9.78 -8.98
N GLY A 123 3.64 11.08 -9.23
CA GLY A 123 2.41 11.76 -9.61
C GLY A 123 1.31 11.65 -8.55
N VAL A 124 1.64 11.82 -7.27
CA VAL A 124 0.67 11.73 -6.16
C VAL A 124 -0.22 12.98 -6.15
N HIS A 125 -1.53 12.76 -6.04
CA HIS A 125 -2.50 13.86 -5.98
C HIS A 125 -2.36 14.67 -4.69
N THR A 126 -2.79 15.94 -4.72
CA THR A 126 -2.85 16.79 -3.54
C THR A 126 -3.70 16.15 -2.44
N GLY A 127 -3.22 16.18 -1.20
CA GLY A 127 -3.92 15.58 -0.08
C GLY A 127 -2.99 15.30 1.10
N LYS A 128 -3.57 14.75 2.17
CA LYS A 128 -2.81 14.24 3.33
C LYS A 128 -2.80 12.74 3.28
N TYR A 129 -1.64 12.12 3.45
CA TYR A 129 -1.47 10.68 3.33
C TYR A 129 -0.74 10.10 4.53
N ASN A 130 -1.24 8.97 5.02
CA ASN A 130 -0.44 8.09 5.87
C ASN A 130 0.48 7.26 4.99
N ILE A 131 1.74 7.14 5.39
CA ILE A 131 2.70 6.24 4.75
C ILE A 131 2.68 4.93 5.52
N VAL A 132 2.40 3.84 4.82
CA VAL A 132 2.25 2.52 5.43
C VAL A 132 3.20 1.53 4.76
N TRP A 133 4.16 1.05 5.53
CA TRP A 133 5.03 -0.05 5.16
C TRP A 133 4.42 -1.36 5.63
N ARG A 134 4.34 -2.34 4.74
CA ARG A 134 3.89 -3.69 5.08
C ARG A 134 5.08 -4.63 5.10
N MET A 135 5.28 -5.29 6.24
CA MET A 135 6.40 -6.20 6.45
C MET A 135 6.02 -7.33 7.39
N SER A 136 6.86 -8.35 7.46
CA SER A 136 6.78 -9.39 8.47
C SER A 136 8.17 -9.66 9.06
N VAL A 137 8.19 -10.02 10.33
CA VAL A 137 9.40 -10.36 11.07
C VAL A 137 9.32 -11.85 11.34
N MET A 138 10.22 -12.62 10.73
CA MET A 138 10.22 -14.07 10.89
C MET A 138 10.76 -14.46 12.27
N PRO A 139 10.45 -15.68 12.76
CA PRO A 139 11.02 -16.19 14.00
C PRO A 139 12.55 -16.06 14.02
N ARG A 140 13.11 -15.70 15.18
CA ARG A 140 14.56 -15.52 15.40
C ARG A 140 15.17 -14.32 14.67
N ALA A 141 14.37 -13.35 14.21
CA ALA A 141 14.90 -12.07 13.77
C ALA A 141 15.67 -11.38 14.91
N GLN A 142 16.74 -10.67 14.55
CA GLN A 142 17.62 -9.97 15.49
C GLN A 142 17.89 -8.53 15.02
N ASN A 143 18.12 -7.63 15.97
CA ASN A 143 18.59 -6.26 15.78
C ASN A 143 17.77 -5.42 14.78
N ILE A 144 16.44 -5.56 14.77
CA ILE A 144 15.57 -4.93 13.77
C ILE A 144 15.19 -3.47 14.08
N PHE A 145 15.48 -2.98 15.29
CA PHE A 145 14.89 -1.75 15.85
C PHE A 145 15.56 -0.44 15.41
N ASP A 146 16.68 -0.53 14.72
CA ASP A 146 17.46 0.59 14.17
C ASP A 146 17.22 0.80 12.67
N ILE A 147 16.18 0.16 12.12
CA ILE A 147 15.71 0.40 10.76
C ILE A 147 14.87 1.68 10.76
N ASN A 148 15.35 2.67 10.04
CA ASN A 148 14.72 3.97 9.85
C ASN A 148 13.86 3.93 8.60
N PHE A 149 12.57 4.21 8.77
CA PHE A 149 11.64 4.38 7.66
C PHE A 149 11.36 5.86 7.51
N SER A 150 11.45 6.36 6.28
CA SER A 150 11.05 7.73 6.01
C SER A 150 10.37 7.87 4.67
N ALA A 151 9.67 8.99 4.51
CA ALA A 151 9.10 9.43 3.26
C ALA A 151 9.34 10.93 3.11
N GLU A 152 9.66 11.37 1.90
CA GLU A 152 9.90 12.76 1.58
C GLU A 152 9.24 13.16 0.26
N THR A 153 8.81 14.42 0.17
CA THR A 153 8.35 14.97 -1.10
C THR A 153 9.51 15.58 -1.87
N ARG A 154 9.55 15.35 -3.19
CA ARG A 154 10.71 15.73 -4.02
C ARG A 154 10.96 17.24 -4.08
N ARG A 155 9.92 18.09 -3.99
CA ARG A 155 10.07 19.54 -4.16
C ARG A 155 10.26 20.29 -2.85
N ARG A 156 9.59 19.86 -1.79
CA ARG A 156 9.55 20.60 -0.51
C ARG A 156 10.44 20.00 0.58
N GLY A 157 10.97 18.79 0.37
CA GLY A 157 11.80 18.11 1.35
C GLY A 157 11.07 17.89 2.68
N ARG A 158 9.73 17.79 2.66
CA ARG A 158 8.95 17.48 3.86
C ARG A 158 9.18 16.02 4.21
N ILE A 159 9.81 15.76 5.35
CA ILE A 159 10.17 14.42 5.78
C ILE A 159 9.19 13.94 6.85
N SER A 160 8.67 12.74 6.68
CA SER A 160 8.10 11.93 7.75
C SER A 160 9.06 10.79 8.02
N GLU A 161 9.49 10.60 9.27
CA GLU A 161 10.48 9.59 9.64
C GLU A 161 10.07 8.88 10.93
N SER A 162 10.42 7.60 11.03
CA SER A 162 10.21 6.79 12.23
C SER A 162 11.14 5.58 12.28
N GLN A 163 11.36 5.10 13.49
CA GLN A 163 12.04 3.84 13.78
C GLN A 163 11.05 2.84 14.35
N LEU A 164 11.36 1.55 14.20
CA LEU A 164 10.64 0.53 14.96
C LEU A 164 10.88 0.72 16.46
N PRO A 165 9.84 0.69 17.29
CA PRO A 165 10.00 0.92 18.73
C PRO A 165 10.87 -0.18 19.35
N ARG A 166 11.98 0.20 20.01
CA ARG A 166 12.94 -0.72 20.66
C ARG A 166 12.31 -1.65 21.70
N ASN A 167 11.17 -1.25 22.25
CA ASN A 167 10.46 -1.99 23.29
C ASN A 167 9.39 -2.93 22.72
N ALA A 168 9.18 -2.98 21.40
CA ALA A 168 8.23 -3.90 20.81
C ALA A 168 8.74 -5.33 20.98
N SER A 169 7.93 -6.17 21.62
CA SER A 169 8.31 -7.56 21.80
C SER A 169 8.28 -8.26 20.45
N LEU A 170 9.34 -9.00 20.10
CA LEU A 170 9.35 -9.83 18.88
C LEU A 170 8.17 -10.82 18.86
N LEU A 171 7.62 -11.16 20.03
CA LEU A 171 6.44 -12.01 20.18
C LEU A 171 5.12 -11.31 19.77
N GLU A 172 5.08 -9.98 19.73
CA GLU A 172 3.90 -9.21 19.30
C GLU A 172 3.73 -9.21 17.78
N PHE A 173 4.81 -9.47 17.02
CA PHE A 173 4.76 -9.41 15.56
C PHE A 173 4.24 -10.70 14.88
N GLY A 174 4.17 -11.82 15.61
CA GLY A 174 3.70 -13.10 15.07
C GLY A 174 4.46 -13.56 13.82
N SER A 175 3.96 -14.60 13.14
CA SER A 175 4.47 -15.02 11.82
C SER A 175 3.81 -14.27 10.65
N ASP A 176 2.99 -13.26 10.96
CA ASP A 176 2.11 -12.59 10.01
C ASP A 176 2.62 -11.20 9.62
N TYR A 177 2.04 -10.68 8.54
CA TYR A 177 2.32 -9.32 8.10
C TYR A 177 1.66 -8.30 9.03
N PHE A 178 2.40 -7.23 9.32
CA PHE A 178 1.87 -6.05 9.99
C PHE A 178 2.12 -4.80 9.15
N ASP A 179 1.33 -3.77 9.45
CA ASP A 179 1.43 -2.45 8.84
C ASP A 179 2.16 -1.50 9.81
N PHE A 180 3.34 -1.05 9.41
CA PHE A 180 4.10 -0.01 10.07
C PHE A 180 3.73 1.36 9.47
N VAL A 181 3.02 2.17 10.25
CA VAL A 181 2.53 3.48 9.82
C VAL A 181 3.49 4.55 10.33
N LEU A 182 3.98 5.42 9.44
CA LEU A 182 4.78 6.56 9.87
C LEU A 182 3.93 7.52 10.73
N PRO A 183 4.49 8.10 11.81
CA PRO A 183 3.74 8.83 12.82
C PRO A 183 3.19 10.15 12.30
N GLN A 184 3.90 10.78 11.35
CA GLN A 184 3.47 12.03 10.75
C GLN A 184 2.94 11.77 9.33
N PRO A 185 1.71 12.19 9.01
CA PRO A 185 1.23 12.11 7.65
C PRO A 185 1.97 13.11 6.76
N ILE A 186 2.16 12.76 5.50
CA ILE A 186 2.73 13.66 4.50
C ILE A 186 1.61 14.45 3.83
N GLU A 187 1.81 15.75 3.69
CA GLU A 187 0.87 16.64 3.02
C GLU A 187 1.45 17.05 1.67
N ILE A 188 0.77 16.60 0.62
CA ILE A 188 1.04 16.91 -0.78
C ILE A 188 0.19 18.11 -1.15
N THR A 189 0.87 19.21 -1.45
CA THR A 189 0.23 20.49 -1.77
C THR A 189 0.27 20.80 -3.26
N ASP A 190 1.30 20.32 -3.95
CA ASP A 190 1.46 20.51 -5.38
C ASP A 190 0.85 19.31 -6.11
N PRO A 191 0.06 19.50 -7.17
CA PRO A 191 -0.55 18.39 -7.89
C PRO A 191 0.54 17.54 -8.56
N PHE A 192 0.37 16.23 -8.46
CA PHE A 192 1.25 15.24 -9.07
C PHE A 192 2.70 15.28 -8.52
N GLU A 193 2.86 15.54 -7.22
CA GLU A 193 4.18 15.51 -6.59
C GLU A 193 4.68 14.07 -6.42
N ASP A 194 5.98 13.84 -6.63
CA ASP A 194 6.62 12.56 -6.35
C ASP A 194 6.88 12.41 -4.85
N VAL A 195 6.56 11.23 -4.31
CA VAL A 195 6.87 10.85 -2.92
C VAL A 195 7.96 9.78 -2.94
N ILE A 196 9.13 10.14 -2.40
CA ILE A 196 10.25 9.24 -2.22
C ILE A 196 10.06 8.55 -0.89
N VAL A 197 10.15 7.22 -0.88
CA VAL A 197 10.05 6.40 0.33
C VAL A 197 11.35 5.64 0.51
N GLN A 198 11.86 5.60 1.73
CA GLN A 198 13.11 4.92 2.04
C GLN A 198 13.04 4.16 3.37
N CYS A 199 13.78 3.07 3.41
CA CYS A 199 14.03 2.26 4.58
C CYS A 199 15.55 2.06 4.67
N LYS A 200 16.18 2.66 5.67
CA LYS A 200 17.63 2.72 5.84
C LYS A 200 18.04 2.11 7.18
N CYS A 201 19.20 1.47 7.19
CA CYS A 201 19.87 1.05 8.39
C CYS A 201 21.36 1.41 8.27
N GLU A 202 21.83 2.21 9.23
CA GLU A 202 23.23 2.69 9.28
C GLU A 202 24.04 2.04 10.41
N SER A 203 23.39 1.34 11.33
CA SER A 203 24.09 0.57 12.36
C SER A 203 24.93 -0.53 11.70
N HIS A 204 26.06 -0.91 12.30
CA HIS A 204 26.83 -2.07 11.86
C HIS A 204 26.31 -3.41 12.40
N GLU A 205 25.15 -3.42 13.06
CA GLU A 205 24.54 -4.63 13.60
C GLU A 205 23.83 -5.43 12.52
N TRP A 206 24.04 -6.75 12.49
CA TRP A 206 23.38 -7.63 11.52
C TRP A 206 21.88 -7.77 11.85
N LYS A 207 21.03 -7.45 10.87
CA LYS A 207 19.61 -7.78 10.87
C LYS A 207 19.37 -9.06 10.14
N THR A 208 18.49 -9.89 10.67
CA THR A 208 18.15 -11.16 10.04
C THR A 208 16.65 -11.35 9.98
N ASN A 209 16.21 -12.17 9.01
CA ASN A 209 14.86 -12.74 9.00
C ASN A 209 13.73 -11.70 8.92
N ILE A 210 13.91 -10.67 8.07
CA ILE A 210 12.89 -9.63 7.82
C ILE A 210 12.36 -9.78 6.40
N THR A 211 11.07 -9.60 6.22
CA THR A 211 10.44 -9.59 4.90
C THR A 211 9.79 -8.24 4.64
N LEU A 212 10.23 -7.54 3.59
CA LEU A 212 9.59 -6.31 3.13
C LEU A 212 8.65 -6.65 1.97
N CYS A 213 7.37 -6.27 2.09
CA CYS A 213 6.34 -6.60 1.11
C CYS A 213 6.03 -5.40 0.21
N SER A 214 5.45 -4.35 0.79
CA SER A 214 4.99 -3.20 0.03
C SER A 214 5.05 -1.92 0.84
N VAL A 215 5.06 -0.78 0.16
CA VAL A 215 4.83 0.54 0.77
C VAL A 215 3.69 1.24 0.03
N ARG A 216 2.81 1.90 0.77
CA ARG A 216 1.62 2.56 0.21
C ARG A 216 1.30 3.88 0.87
N LEU A 217 0.64 4.76 0.12
CA LEU A 217 0.04 5.99 0.61
C LEU A 217 -1.46 5.78 0.81
N VAL A 218 -1.93 6.06 2.01
CA VAL A 218 -3.34 5.96 2.38
C VAL A 218 -3.88 7.38 2.57
N LEU A 219 -4.75 7.82 1.65
CA LEU A 219 -5.38 9.12 1.73
C LEU A 219 -6.16 9.25 3.05
N ILE A 220 -5.87 10.31 3.79
CA ILE A 220 -6.62 10.73 4.95
C ILE A 220 -7.75 11.59 4.44
N GLU A 221 -8.96 11.03 4.40
CA GLU A 221 -10.13 11.81 4.05
C GLU A 221 -10.26 12.99 5.03
N PRO A 222 -10.44 14.23 4.53
CA PRO A 222 -10.74 15.34 5.40
C PRO A 222 -12.02 15.01 6.17
N THR A 223 -11.99 15.21 7.49
CA THR A 223 -13.16 14.98 8.35
C THR A 223 -14.37 15.70 7.78
N THR A 224 -15.56 15.13 7.94
CA THR A 224 -16.82 15.71 7.47
C THR A 224 -17.00 17.16 7.92
N GLU A 225 -16.51 17.51 9.11
CA GLU A 225 -16.48 18.90 9.59
C GLU A 225 -15.55 19.82 8.80
N ALA A 226 -14.38 19.33 8.37
CA ALA A 226 -13.46 20.09 7.53
C ALA A 226 -14.05 20.29 6.13
N ARG A 227 -14.70 19.25 5.57
CA ARG A 227 -15.48 19.35 4.33
C ARG A 227 -16.63 20.35 4.47
N ALA A 228 -17.39 20.29 5.56
CA ALA A 228 -18.51 21.20 5.82
C ALA A 228 -18.05 22.65 6.01
N ARG A 229 -16.91 22.90 6.70
CA ARG A 229 -16.33 24.25 6.83
C ARG A 229 -15.82 24.79 5.50
N ALA A 230 -15.21 23.94 4.65
CA ALA A 230 -14.76 24.34 3.32
C ALA A 230 -15.95 24.68 2.41
N LEU A 231 -17.00 23.87 2.41
CA LEU A 231 -18.21 24.11 1.63
C LEU A 231 -19.04 25.28 2.18
N GLY A 232 -19.07 25.46 3.51
CA GLY A 232 -19.74 26.56 4.19
C GLY A 232 -19.17 27.94 3.83
N LYS A 233 -17.89 28.01 3.45
CA LYS A 233 -17.28 29.23 2.91
C LYS A 233 -17.69 29.53 1.45
N ILE A 234 -18.25 28.55 0.74
CA ILE A 234 -18.67 28.67 -0.67
C ILE A 234 -20.19 28.87 -0.78
N SER A 235 -20.97 28.52 0.25
CA SER A 235 -22.42 28.66 0.25
C SER A 235 -22.89 30.06 0.64
N GLY A 236 -23.28 30.86 -0.36
CA GLY A 236 -24.31 31.89 -0.18
C GLY A 236 -25.69 31.28 0.12
N PRO A 237 -26.69 32.08 0.52
CA PRO A 237 -28.02 31.61 0.93
C PRO A 237 -28.75 30.96 -0.25
N GLY A 238 -28.74 29.63 -0.32
CA GLY A 238 -29.39 28.85 -1.39
C GLY A 238 -28.92 27.40 -1.60
N SER A 239 -27.89 26.95 -0.88
CA SER A 239 -27.19 25.67 -1.15
C SER A 239 -27.74 24.43 -0.40
N GLU A 240 -28.67 24.59 0.55
CA GLU A 240 -29.07 23.52 1.49
C GLU A 240 -29.70 22.26 0.88
N ARG A 241 -30.10 22.25 -0.40
CA ARG A 241 -30.79 21.08 -1.00
C ARG A 241 -29.91 20.08 -1.78
N LEU A 242 -28.62 20.35 -1.99
CA LEU A 242 -27.76 19.51 -2.86
C LEU A 242 -26.82 18.56 -2.10
N THR A 243 -26.54 18.82 -0.83
CA THR A 243 -25.52 18.10 -0.05
C THR A 243 -25.94 16.68 0.39
N GLU A 244 -27.24 16.40 0.48
CA GLU A 244 -27.73 15.11 0.98
C GLU A 244 -27.67 13.98 -0.07
N LYS A 245 -27.64 14.32 -1.37
CA LYS A 245 -27.73 13.33 -2.46
C LYS A 245 -26.37 12.83 -2.98
N TYR A 246 -25.29 13.58 -2.76
CA TYR A 246 -23.93 13.25 -3.27
C TYR A 246 -22.99 12.62 -2.23
N GLY A 247 -23.37 12.54 -0.95
CA GLY A 247 -22.51 12.02 0.13
C GLY A 247 -22.31 10.50 0.16
N ARG A 248 -22.89 9.74 -0.78
CA ARG A 248 -22.79 8.28 -0.86
C ARG A 248 -22.33 7.83 -2.24
N SER A 249 -21.11 8.16 -2.66
CA SER A 249 -20.57 7.63 -3.93
C SER A 249 -19.11 7.16 -3.84
N VAL A 250 -18.97 5.83 -3.79
CA VAL A 250 -18.10 5.00 -4.67
C VAL A 250 -16.60 4.85 -4.37
N HIS A 251 -15.88 5.78 -3.75
CA HIS A 251 -14.43 5.58 -3.47
C HIS A 251 -14.11 4.43 -2.49
N ALA A 252 -15.12 3.96 -1.75
CA ALA A 252 -14.99 2.83 -0.86
C ALA A 252 -14.88 1.46 -1.60
N ARG A 253 -15.00 1.36 -2.93
CA ARG A 253 -14.98 0.04 -3.62
C ARG A 253 -13.59 -0.50 -3.95
N ARG A 254 -12.58 0.33 -4.19
CA ARG A 254 -11.24 -0.16 -4.58
C ARG A 254 -10.31 -0.44 -3.38
N LEU A 255 -10.51 0.25 -2.26
CA LEU A 255 -9.76 0.02 -1.01
C LEU A 255 -10.37 -1.05 -0.10
N LYS A 256 -11.60 -1.54 -0.37
CA LYS A 256 -12.27 -2.51 0.51
C LYS A 256 -11.58 -3.87 0.58
N ASN A 257 -10.78 -4.23 -0.41
CA ASN A 257 -10.03 -5.50 -0.42
C ASN A 257 -8.62 -5.40 0.18
N LEU A 258 -8.21 -4.21 0.65
CA LEU A 258 -6.91 -3.98 1.30
C LEU A 258 -7.01 -3.24 2.64
N ARG A 259 -8.23 -3.07 3.19
CA ARG A 259 -8.40 -2.59 4.56
C ARG A 259 -7.94 -3.69 5.53
N SER A 260 -6.69 -3.61 5.98
CA SER A 260 -6.43 -3.83 7.39
C SER A 260 -7.28 -2.81 8.16
N VAL A 261 -8.06 -3.30 9.11
CA VAL A 261 -8.94 -2.47 9.94
C VAL A 261 -8.10 -1.36 10.58
N PRO A 262 -8.45 -0.07 10.43
CA PRO A 262 -7.77 1.01 11.16
C PRO A 262 -8.05 0.81 12.65
N GLY A 263 -7.02 0.40 13.38
CA GLY A 263 -7.15 0.02 14.80
C GLY A 263 -6.69 -1.42 15.08
N ALA A 264 -5.41 -1.70 14.85
CA ALA A 264 -4.65 -2.50 15.81
C ALA A 264 -4.18 -1.57 16.95
N SER A 265 -5.14 -0.91 17.61
CA SER A 265 -4.95 -0.52 18.99
C SER A 265 -4.84 -1.82 19.79
N TYR A 266 -3.87 -1.87 20.70
CA TYR A 266 -3.78 -2.83 21.80
C TYR A 266 -5.17 -3.37 22.19
N ARG A 267 -5.49 -4.60 21.76
CA ARG A 267 -6.61 -5.34 22.34
C ARG A 267 -6.04 -6.24 23.43
N PRO A 268 -6.56 -6.20 24.67
CA PRO A 268 -6.17 -7.14 25.68
C PRO A 268 -6.57 -8.54 25.22
N TRP A 269 -5.57 -9.40 25.21
CA TRP A 269 -5.60 -10.78 24.75
C TRP A 269 -6.74 -11.56 25.44
N ARG A 270 -7.59 -12.25 24.66
CA ARG A 270 -8.41 -13.36 25.16
C ARG A 270 -7.79 -14.67 24.65
N PRO A 271 -7.51 -15.65 25.51
CA PRO A 271 -6.91 -16.91 25.08
C PRO A 271 -7.95 -17.68 24.25
N TRP A 272 -7.65 -17.96 22.97
CA TRP A 272 -8.39 -18.93 22.18
C TRP A 272 -7.61 -20.24 22.11
N SER A 273 -8.34 -21.29 22.47
CA SER A 273 -7.95 -22.67 22.78
C SER A 273 -7.75 -23.58 21.57
N THR A 274 -7.56 -23.02 20.36
CA THR A 274 -7.49 -23.81 19.13
C THR A 274 -6.07 -24.29 18.79
N PHE A 275 -5.03 -23.70 19.39
CA PHE A 275 -3.64 -24.11 19.13
C PHE A 275 -3.21 -25.38 19.90
N ALA A 276 -3.85 -25.68 21.04
CA ALA A 276 -3.51 -26.86 21.86
C ALA A 276 -3.85 -28.21 21.18
N TRP A 277 -4.80 -28.23 20.23
CA TRP A 277 -5.22 -29.47 19.58
C TRP A 277 -4.22 -29.98 18.53
N TYR A 278 -3.52 -29.07 17.84
CA TYR A 278 -2.53 -29.46 16.82
C TYR A 278 -1.24 -30.00 17.43
N GLU A 279 -0.77 -29.42 18.53
CA GLU A 279 0.42 -29.95 19.23
C GLU A 279 0.12 -31.27 19.94
N ALA A 280 -1.06 -31.42 20.56
CA ALA A 280 -1.47 -32.69 21.15
C ALA A 280 -1.61 -33.81 20.11
N ALA A 281 -2.12 -33.50 18.90
CA ALA A 281 -2.21 -34.47 17.81
C ALA A 281 -0.83 -34.90 17.28
N LEU A 282 0.12 -33.96 17.16
CA LEU A 282 1.50 -34.25 16.75
C LEU A 282 2.24 -35.10 17.80
N ILE A 283 2.12 -34.76 19.08
CA ILE A 283 2.72 -35.54 20.17
C ILE A 283 2.10 -36.94 20.22
N GLY A 284 0.78 -37.06 20.00
CA GLY A 284 0.09 -38.35 19.91
C GLY A 284 0.59 -39.23 18.75
N ALA A 285 0.78 -38.66 17.55
CA ALA A 285 1.25 -39.39 16.38
C ALA A 285 2.70 -39.90 16.53
N PHE A 286 3.58 -39.09 17.13
CA PHE A 286 4.95 -39.50 17.44
C PHE A 286 5.00 -40.60 18.52
N GLY A 287 4.15 -40.51 19.55
CA GLY A 287 4.07 -41.51 20.60
C GLY A 287 3.69 -42.90 20.08
N ILE A 288 2.71 -42.99 19.18
CA ILE A 288 2.27 -44.26 18.58
C ILE A 288 3.39 -44.89 17.74
N SER A 289 4.13 -44.08 16.99
CA SER A 289 5.22 -44.55 16.13
C SER A 289 6.38 -45.14 16.95
N ILE A 290 6.75 -44.49 18.06
CA ILE A 290 7.81 -44.97 18.95
C ILE A 290 7.38 -46.26 19.65
N ALA A 291 6.14 -46.34 20.13
CA ALA A 291 5.61 -47.56 20.77
C ALA A 291 5.63 -48.76 19.81
N ALA A 292 5.24 -48.56 18.54
CA ALA A 292 5.27 -49.62 17.52
C ALA A 292 6.68 -50.15 17.26
N VAL A 293 7.68 -49.26 17.21
CA VAL A 293 9.10 -49.65 17.04
C VAL A 293 9.61 -50.41 18.26
N LEU A 294 9.27 -49.98 19.48
CA LEU A 294 9.67 -50.67 20.70
C LEU A 294 9.04 -52.07 20.83
N VAL A 295 7.79 -52.23 20.41
CA VAL A 295 7.12 -53.55 20.37
C VAL A 295 7.79 -54.48 19.36
N GLN A 296 8.11 -53.98 18.15
CA GLN A 296 8.88 -54.74 17.15
C GLN A 296 10.24 -55.21 17.71
N LEU A 297 10.98 -54.32 18.36
CA LEU A 297 12.28 -54.65 18.97
C LEU A 297 12.16 -55.67 20.11
N PHE A 298 11.07 -55.65 20.88
CA PHE A 298 10.82 -56.65 21.92
C PHE A 298 10.45 -58.02 21.35
N LEU A 299 9.67 -58.05 20.26
CA LEU A 299 9.27 -59.29 19.59
C LEU A 299 10.44 -59.96 18.87
N ASP A 300 11.41 -59.19 18.35
CA ASP A 300 12.62 -59.77 17.75
C ASP A 300 13.58 -60.35 18.79
N LYS A 301 13.58 -59.82 20.02
CA LYS A 301 14.42 -60.33 21.11
C LYS A 301 13.97 -61.67 21.67
N THR A 302 12.70 -62.06 21.50
CA THR A 302 12.17 -63.33 21.99
C THR A 302 12.28 -64.47 20.97
N ARG A 303 12.83 -64.20 19.77
CA ARG A 303 13.08 -65.20 18.72
C ARG A 303 14.50 -65.79 18.73
N TYR A 304 15.33 -65.44 19.72
CA TYR A 304 16.67 -65.98 19.92
C TYR A 304 16.78 -66.71 21.26
#